data_AF-A0A7R9UZP7-F1
#
_entry.id   AF-A0A7R9UZP7-F1
#
_cell.length_a   1.000
_cell.length_b   1.000
_cell.length_c   1.000
_cell.angle_alpha   90.00
_cell.angle_beta   90.00
_cell.angle_gamma   90.00
#
_symmetry.space_group_name_H-M   'P 1'
#
loop_
_entity.id
_entity.type
_entity.pdbx_description
1 polymer ?
#
loop_
_entity_poly.entity_id
_entity_poly.type
_entity_poly.pdbx_seq_one_letter_code
_entity_poly.pdbx_strand_id
1 'polypeptide(L)'
;FSRQLAVPLADGGATLAAYTAWEAAHGREVPSHVAKAAGKAAEAAALRRTYEAAVAADKPPDAALLAGHMAYIKLEAASGEPARVGLAYERAIAKFPVTHELWLQYARYLETHLKIASVVSDVYERALRNCPWVGALWARAIRAAARDRGSASAALAAQMSLY
;
A
#
# COMPACT_ATOMS: atom_id res chain seq x y z
N PHE A 1 -16.10 1.24 17.98
CA PHE A 1 -16.92 1.61 16.80
C PHE A 1 -16.26 2.69 15.93
N SER A 2 -16.02 3.91 16.42
CA SER A 2 -15.55 5.05 15.59
C SER A 2 -14.33 4.75 14.69
N ARG A 3 -13.23 4.20 15.24
CA ARG A 3 -12.04 3.84 14.45
C ARG A 3 -12.34 2.82 13.33
N GLN A 4 -13.16 1.81 13.60
CA GLN A 4 -13.47 0.76 12.64
C GLN A 4 -14.36 1.29 11.51
N LEU A 5 -15.33 2.15 11.83
CA LEU A 5 -16.22 2.77 10.86
C LEU A 5 -15.50 3.75 9.92
N ALA A 6 -14.33 4.25 10.29
CA ALA A 6 -13.50 5.07 9.43
C ALA A 6 -12.67 4.24 8.42
N VAL A 7 -12.62 2.91 8.55
CA VAL A 7 -11.85 2.03 7.65
C VAL A 7 -12.77 1.48 6.55
N PRO A 8 -12.35 1.52 5.26
CA PRO A 8 -13.13 0.96 4.15
C PRO A 8 -13.14 -0.57 4.17
N LEU A 9 -13.95 -1.16 5.05
CA LEU A 9 -14.12 -2.61 5.19
C LEU A 9 -15.41 -3.07 4.52
N ALA A 10 -15.44 -4.32 4.04
CA ALA A 10 -16.61 -4.90 3.38
C ALA A 10 -17.82 -5.03 4.32
N ASP A 11 -17.60 -5.24 5.61
CA ASP A 11 -18.59 -5.39 6.68
C ASP A 11 -18.92 -4.06 7.40
N GLY A 12 -18.46 -2.92 6.86
CA GLY A 12 -18.67 -1.59 7.46
C GLY A 12 -20.15 -1.26 7.69
N GLY A 13 -21.04 -1.69 6.79
CA GLY A 13 -22.49 -1.50 6.93
C GLY A 13 -23.09 -2.24 8.13
N ALA A 14 -22.67 -3.49 8.35
CA ALA A 14 -23.10 -4.27 9.52
C ALA A 14 -22.58 -3.64 10.82
N THR A 15 -21.33 -3.16 10.81
CA THR A 15 -20.74 -2.45 11.95
C THR A 15 -21.49 -1.15 12.26
N LEU A 16 -21.92 -0.40 11.24
CA LEU A 16 -22.69 0.83 11.44
C LEU A 16 -24.07 0.52 12.02
N ALA A 17 -24.77 -0.49 11.51
CA ALA A 17 -26.06 -0.91 12.04
C ALA A 17 -25.96 -1.33 13.52
N ALA A 18 -24.94 -2.12 13.86
CA ALA A 18 -24.67 -2.52 15.25
C ALA A 18 -24.38 -1.31 16.16
N TYR A 19 -23.61 -0.33 15.67
CA TYR A 19 -23.32 0.88 16.43
C TYR A 19 -24.57 1.75 16.64
N THR A 20 -25.39 1.92 15.61
CA THR A 20 -26.66 2.65 15.69
C THR A 20 -27.60 2.00 16.71
N ALA A 21 -27.73 0.68 16.70
CA ALA A 21 -28.53 -0.05 17.68
C ALA A 21 -28.02 0.14 19.11
N TRP A 22 -26.69 0.14 19.30
CA TRP A 22 -26.06 0.38 20.60
C TRP A 22 -26.30 1.79 21.13
N GLU A 23 -26.16 2.83 20.29
CA GLU A 23 -26.47 4.21 20.71
C GLU A 23 -27.95 4.39 21.03
N ALA A 24 -28.84 3.83 20.20
CA ALA A 24 -30.28 3.87 20.43
C ALA A 24 -30.68 3.22 21.76
N ALA A 25 -30.04 2.11 22.15
CA ALA A 25 -30.26 1.46 23.45
C ALA A 25 -29.87 2.35 24.65
N HIS A 26 -29.01 3.36 24.44
CA HIS A 26 -28.61 4.33 25.45
C HIS A 26 -29.34 5.68 25.31
N GLY A 27 -30.38 5.76 24.46
CA GLY A 27 -31.11 6.99 24.19
C GLY A 27 -30.27 8.06 23.48
N ARG A 28 -29.20 7.65 22.81
CA ARG A 28 -28.30 8.53 22.06
C ARG A 28 -28.40 8.26 20.57
N GLU A 29 -27.94 9.24 19.79
CA GLU A 29 -27.79 9.10 18.35
C GLU A 29 -26.31 9.01 17.97
N VAL A 30 -26.05 8.41 16.80
CA VAL A 30 -24.71 8.31 16.22
C VAL A 30 -24.15 9.73 16.00
N PRO A 31 -22.96 10.06 16.57
CA PRO A 31 -22.37 11.37 16.35
C PRO A 31 -22.15 11.65 14.86
N SER A 32 -22.46 12.87 14.43
CA SER A 32 -22.43 13.26 13.00
C SER A 32 -21.08 13.02 12.32
N HIS A 33 -19.97 13.22 13.04
CA HIS A 33 -18.63 12.96 12.51
C HIS A 33 -18.38 11.46 12.25
N VAL A 34 -18.93 10.56 13.07
CA VAL A 34 -18.83 9.11 12.88
C VAL A 34 -19.68 8.68 11.68
N ALA A 35 -20.90 9.20 11.55
CA ALA A 35 -21.77 8.92 10.42
C ALA A 35 -21.13 9.35 9.08
N LYS A 36 -20.54 10.56 9.04
CA LYS A 36 -19.80 11.05 7.87
C LYS A 36 -18.58 10.19 7.55
N ALA A 37 -17.80 9.80 8.56
CA ALA A 37 -16.64 8.92 8.38
C ALA A 37 -17.06 7.55 7.84
N ALA A 38 -18.14 6.97 8.36
CA ALA A 38 -18.72 5.71 7.89
C ALA A 38 -19.21 5.80 6.44
N GLY A 39 -19.88 6.89 6.06
CA GLY A 39 -20.30 7.13 4.69
C GLY A 39 -19.11 7.17 3.71
N LYS A 40 -18.08 7.95 4.04
CA LYS A 40 -16.84 8.02 3.24
C LYS A 40 -16.14 6.67 3.14
N ALA A 41 -16.09 5.92 4.23
CA ALA A 41 -15.50 4.58 4.24
C ALA A 41 -16.31 3.60 3.38
N ALA A 42 -17.63 3.68 3.38
CA ALA A 42 -18.51 2.84 2.57
C ALA A 42 -18.34 3.13 1.06
N GLU A 43 -18.27 4.40 0.66
CA GLU A 43 -17.99 4.79 -0.73
C GLU A 43 -16.61 4.29 -1.18
N ALA A 44 -15.60 4.47 -0.33
CA ALA A 44 -14.25 4.00 -0.57
C ALA A 44 -14.17 2.46 -0.68
N ALA A 45 -14.99 1.72 0.08
CA ALA A 45 -15.11 0.26 -0.02
C ALA A 45 -15.85 -0.16 -1.29
N ALA A 46 -16.91 0.56 -1.68
CA ALA A 46 -17.68 0.29 -2.89
C ALA A 46 -16.81 0.43 -4.15
N LEU A 47 -15.99 1.48 -4.24
CA LEU A 47 -15.04 1.68 -5.35
C LEU A 47 -14.05 0.51 -5.50
N ARG A 48 -13.64 -0.10 -4.38
CA ARG A 48 -12.68 -1.21 -4.35
C ARG A 48 -13.30 -2.57 -4.55
N ARG A 49 -14.62 -2.70 -4.41
CA ARG A 49 -15.32 -3.99 -4.33
C ARG A 49 -15.02 -4.90 -5.52
N THR A 50 -15.04 -4.36 -6.73
CA THR A 50 -14.78 -5.11 -7.96
C THR A 50 -13.31 -5.56 -8.05
N TYR A 51 -12.39 -4.71 -7.60
CA TYR A 51 -10.96 -5.02 -7.58
C TYR A 51 -10.60 -6.05 -6.52
N GLU A 52 -11.16 -5.94 -5.31
CA GLU A 52 -10.99 -6.94 -4.25
C GLU A 52 -11.55 -8.31 -4.66
N ALA A 53 -12.68 -8.34 -5.35
CA ALA A 53 -13.20 -9.58 -5.96
C ALA A 53 -12.28 -10.10 -7.07
N ALA A 54 -11.62 -9.22 -7.83
CA ALA A 54 -10.64 -9.61 -8.85
C ALA A 54 -9.40 -10.28 -8.23
N VAL A 55 -8.95 -9.83 -7.06
CA VAL A 55 -7.74 -10.32 -6.35
C VAL A 55 -8.01 -11.21 -5.14
N ALA A 56 -9.14 -11.93 -5.15
CA ALA A 56 -9.53 -12.82 -4.06
C ALA A 56 -8.47 -13.91 -3.79
N ALA A 57 -8.30 -14.28 -2.51
CA ALA A 57 -7.17 -15.09 -2.06
C ALA A 57 -7.18 -16.54 -2.57
N ASP A 58 -8.37 -17.05 -2.88
CA ASP A 58 -8.69 -18.39 -3.38
C ASP A 58 -8.40 -18.58 -4.88
N LYS A 59 -8.14 -17.49 -5.62
CA LYS A 59 -7.83 -17.57 -7.04
C LYS A 59 -6.44 -18.15 -7.30
N PRO A 60 -6.28 -18.95 -8.38
CA PRO A 60 -4.98 -19.47 -8.77
C PRO A 60 -4.05 -18.32 -9.24
N PRO A 61 -2.72 -18.45 -9.04
CA PRO A 61 -1.74 -17.47 -9.48
C PRO A 61 -1.51 -17.57 -11.00
N ASP A 62 -2.49 -17.12 -11.78
CA ASP A 62 -2.45 -17.08 -13.24
C ASP A 62 -2.34 -15.65 -13.80
N ALA A 63 -2.33 -15.54 -15.13
CA ALA A 63 -2.26 -14.25 -15.81
C ALA A 63 -3.47 -13.35 -15.52
N ALA A 64 -4.65 -13.92 -15.27
CA ALA A 64 -5.85 -13.15 -14.95
C ALA A 64 -5.76 -12.53 -13.55
N LEU A 65 -5.27 -13.29 -12.56
CA LEU A 65 -5.02 -12.79 -11.22
C LEU A 65 -3.92 -11.72 -11.22
N LEU A 66 -2.83 -11.92 -11.98
CA LEU A 66 -1.79 -10.90 -12.14
C LEU A 66 -2.36 -9.61 -12.75
N ALA A 67 -3.16 -9.71 -13.81
CA ALA A 67 -3.83 -8.56 -14.42
C ALA A 67 -4.78 -7.86 -13.43
N GLY A 68 -5.49 -8.62 -12.60
CA GLY A 68 -6.33 -8.10 -11.52
C GLY A 68 -5.53 -7.29 -10.50
N HIS A 69 -4.39 -7.81 -10.04
CA HIS A 69 -3.49 -7.07 -9.15
C HIS A 69 -2.95 -5.80 -9.80
N MET A 70 -2.53 -5.86 -11.06
CA MET A 70 -2.04 -4.68 -11.79
C MET A 70 -3.13 -3.61 -11.94
N ALA A 71 -4.37 -4.01 -12.22
CA ALA A 71 -5.51 -3.09 -12.28
C ALA A 71 -5.80 -2.48 -10.90
N TYR A 72 -5.70 -3.27 -9.83
CA TYR A 72 -5.94 -2.78 -8.48
C TYR A 72 -4.86 -1.80 -8.01
N ILE A 73 -3.58 -2.09 -8.29
CA ILE A 73 -2.47 -1.18 -8.01
C ILE A 73 -2.67 0.17 -8.71
N LYS A 74 -3.15 0.17 -9.96
CA LYS A 74 -3.45 1.42 -10.70
C LYS A 74 -4.57 2.23 -10.04
N LEU A 75 -5.62 1.57 -9.53
CA LEU A 75 -6.68 2.24 -8.77
C LEU A 75 -6.12 2.91 -7.51
N GLU A 76 -5.36 2.17 -6.70
CA GLU A 76 -4.78 2.72 -5.47
C GLU A 76 -3.78 3.85 -5.78
N ALA A 77 -3.00 3.74 -6.85
CA ALA A 77 -2.08 4.79 -7.27
C ALA A 77 -2.82 6.07 -7.67
N ALA A 78 -3.99 5.95 -8.31
CA ALA A 78 -4.85 7.09 -8.62
C ALA A 78 -5.46 7.73 -7.36
N SER A 79 -5.63 6.98 -6.27
CA SER A 79 -6.14 7.52 -5.00
C SER A 79 -5.12 8.35 -4.22
N GLY A 80 -3.84 8.24 -4.55
CA GLY A 80 -2.77 9.08 -3.99
C GLY A 80 -2.28 8.68 -2.59
N GLU A 81 -2.71 7.54 -2.04
CA GLU A 81 -2.35 7.07 -0.69
C GLU A 81 -1.19 6.06 -0.71
N PRO A 82 0.07 6.45 -0.37
CA PRO A 82 1.24 5.60 -0.57
C PRO A 82 1.22 4.29 0.21
N ALA A 83 0.64 4.31 1.43
CA ALA A 83 0.51 3.12 2.25
C ALA A 83 -0.38 2.05 1.58
N ARG A 84 -1.45 2.48 0.88
CA ARG A 84 -2.37 1.55 0.19
C ARG A 84 -1.75 0.98 -1.07
N VAL A 85 -1.03 1.81 -1.82
CA VAL A 85 -0.29 1.35 -3.01
C VAL A 85 0.77 0.33 -2.60
N GLY A 86 1.52 0.62 -1.53
CA GLY A 86 2.48 -0.33 -0.95
C GLY A 86 1.82 -1.66 -0.59
N LEU A 87 0.70 -1.63 0.12
CA LEU A 87 -0.06 -2.85 0.47
C LEU A 87 -0.52 -3.63 -0.77
N ALA A 88 -0.99 -2.95 -1.82
CA ALA A 88 -1.41 -3.58 -3.06
C ALA A 88 -0.24 -4.28 -3.79
N TYR A 89 0.93 -3.64 -3.83
CA TYR A 89 2.16 -4.26 -4.34
C TYR A 89 2.58 -5.47 -3.50
N GLU A 90 2.60 -5.34 -2.16
CA GLU A 90 2.95 -6.42 -1.23
C GLU A 90 2.07 -7.67 -1.43
N ARG A 91 0.75 -7.47 -1.59
CA ARG A 91 -0.18 -8.55 -1.92
C ARG A 91 0.14 -9.20 -3.28
N ALA A 92 0.49 -8.41 -4.28
CA ALA A 92 0.82 -8.92 -5.62
C ALA A 92 2.11 -9.74 -5.62
N ILE A 93 3.20 -9.24 -5.02
CA ILE A 93 4.49 -9.95 -4.97
C ILE A 93 4.44 -11.20 -4.08
N ALA A 94 3.55 -11.25 -3.09
CA ALA A 94 3.31 -12.46 -2.31
C ALA A 94 2.74 -13.61 -3.17
N LYS A 95 1.91 -13.28 -4.18
CA LYS A 95 1.37 -14.26 -5.13
C LYS A 95 2.31 -14.50 -6.33
N PHE A 96 3.07 -13.49 -6.74
CA PHE A 96 3.91 -13.51 -7.94
C PHE A 96 5.36 -13.09 -7.66
N PRO A 97 6.09 -13.80 -6.77
CA PRO A 97 7.40 -13.37 -6.29
C PRO A 97 8.47 -13.33 -7.39
N VAL A 98 8.35 -14.13 -8.45
CA VAL A 98 9.31 -14.17 -9.57
C VAL A 98 8.96 -13.21 -10.71
N THR A 99 7.90 -12.41 -10.57
CA THR A 99 7.53 -11.40 -11.58
C THR A 99 8.33 -10.13 -11.36
N HIS A 100 9.48 -10.04 -12.02
CA HIS A 100 10.41 -8.92 -11.85
C HIS A 100 9.83 -7.53 -12.15
N GLU A 101 8.84 -7.45 -13.05
CA GLU A 101 8.19 -6.19 -13.39
C GLU A 101 7.42 -5.61 -12.18
N LEU A 102 6.83 -6.45 -11.33
CA LEU A 102 6.18 -5.99 -10.10
C LEU A 102 7.19 -5.35 -9.15
N TRP A 103 8.36 -5.99 -8.96
CA TRP A 103 9.43 -5.46 -8.12
C TRP A 103 9.98 -4.14 -8.65
N LEU A 104 10.20 -4.05 -9.96
CA LEU A 104 10.68 -2.85 -10.61
C LEU A 104 9.68 -1.70 -10.48
N GLN A 105 8.39 -1.96 -10.69
CA GLN A 105 7.33 -0.97 -10.51
C GLN A 105 7.19 -0.54 -9.04
N TYR A 106 7.26 -1.48 -8.11
CA TYR A 106 7.12 -1.22 -6.70
C TYR A 106 8.27 -0.36 -6.15
N ALA A 107 9.51 -0.75 -6.44
CA ALA A 107 10.68 0.01 -6.01
C ALA A 107 10.71 1.42 -6.63
N ARG A 108 10.35 1.54 -7.92
CA ARG A 108 10.17 2.86 -8.57
C ARG A 108 9.15 3.73 -7.85
N TYR A 109 7.99 3.16 -7.51
CA TYR A 109 6.94 3.88 -6.80
C TYR A 109 7.43 4.38 -5.43
N LEU A 110 8.15 3.56 -4.67
CA LEU A 110 8.68 3.95 -3.37
C LEU A 110 9.74 5.06 -3.48
N GLU A 111 10.62 4.99 -4.48
CA GLU A 111 11.61 6.04 -4.75
C GLU A 111 10.97 7.39 -5.11
N THR A 112 9.81 7.38 -5.78
CA THR A 112 9.12 8.63 -6.18
C THR A 112 8.25 9.19 -5.07
N HIS A 113 7.52 8.35 -4.33
CA HIS A 113 6.47 8.78 -3.40
C HIS A 113 6.85 8.72 -1.92
N LEU A 114 7.58 7.70 -1.47
CA LEU A 114 7.88 7.52 -0.05
C LEU A 114 9.25 8.09 0.34
N LYS A 115 10.26 7.90 -0.53
CA LYS A 115 11.64 8.42 -0.35
C LYS A 115 12.31 8.03 0.98
N ILE A 116 11.84 6.96 1.61
CA ILE A 116 12.49 6.38 2.80
C ILE A 116 13.49 5.33 2.32
N ALA A 117 14.79 5.65 2.47
CA ALA A 117 15.88 4.84 1.91
C ALA A 117 15.88 3.39 2.43
N SER A 118 15.64 3.18 3.73
CA SER A 118 15.58 1.84 4.33
C SER A 118 14.49 0.97 3.68
N VAL A 119 13.28 1.51 3.51
CA VAL A 119 12.16 0.77 2.90
C VAL A 119 12.45 0.43 1.44
N VAL A 120 13.07 1.34 0.69
CA VAL A 120 13.48 1.08 -0.71
C VAL A 120 14.54 -0.01 -0.78
N SER A 121 15.54 0.02 0.12
CA SER A 121 16.59 -0.99 0.22
C SER A 121 16.02 -2.37 0.54
N ASP A 122 15.11 -2.47 1.53
CA ASP A 122 14.45 -3.72 1.91
C ASP A 122 13.70 -4.36 0.73
N VAL A 123 13.03 -3.53 -0.09
CA VAL A 123 12.32 -4.00 -1.28
C VAL A 123 13.30 -4.49 -2.35
N TYR A 124 14.41 -3.79 -2.59
CA TYR A 124 15.43 -4.26 -3.52
C TYR A 124 16.09 -5.56 -3.04
N GLU A 125 16.40 -5.71 -1.76
CA GLU A 125 16.97 -6.96 -1.22
C GLU A 125 16.04 -8.16 -1.44
N ARG A 126 14.73 -7.97 -1.20
CA ARG A 126 13.72 -8.99 -1.49
C ARG A 126 13.60 -9.26 -2.98
N ALA A 127 13.63 -8.23 -3.81
CA ALA A 127 13.57 -8.36 -5.26
C ALA A 127 14.76 -9.16 -5.81
N LEU A 128 15.97 -8.90 -5.32
CA LEU A 128 17.19 -9.60 -5.75
C LEU A 128 17.21 -11.06 -5.29
N ARG A 129 16.65 -11.38 -4.12
CA ARG A 129 16.50 -12.77 -3.67
C ARG A 129 15.53 -13.57 -4.54
N ASN A 130 14.44 -12.95 -5.02
CA ASN A 130 13.44 -13.65 -5.83
C ASN A 130 13.74 -13.61 -7.33
N CYS A 131 14.43 -12.59 -7.82
CA CYS A 131 14.73 -12.36 -9.24
C CYS A 131 16.22 -12.02 -9.47
N PRO A 132 17.18 -12.86 -9.06
CA PRO A 132 18.61 -12.56 -9.14
C PRO A 132 19.13 -12.41 -10.58
N TRP A 133 18.45 -12.99 -11.57
CA TRP A 133 18.82 -12.93 -12.99
C TRP A 133 18.52 -11.58 -13.65
N VAL A 134 17.85 -10.66 -12.97
CA VAL A 134 17.39 -9.39 -13.55
C VAL A 134 18.41 -8.29 -13.28
N GLY A 135 19.33 -8.07 -14.22
CA GLY A 135 20.37 -7.04 -14.11
C GLY A 135 19.83 -5.63 -13.85
N ALA A 136 18.62 -5.31 -14.34
CA ALA A 136 17.98 -4.02 -14.08
C ALA A 136 17.68 -3.79 -12.58
N LEU A 137 17.32 -4.83 -11.82
CA LEU A 137 17.10 -4.73 -10.37
C LEU A 137 18.42 -4.42 -9.65
N TRP A 138 19.50 -5.12 -10.00
CA TRP A 138 20.85 -4.86 -9.46
C TRP A 138 21.30 -3.43 -9.72
N ALA A 139 21.21 -2.98 -10.97
CA ALA A 139 21.64 -1.65 -11.36
C ALA A 139 20.85 -0.55 -10.66
N ARG A 140 19.58 -0.80 -10.31
CA ARG A 140 18.78 0.15 -9.52
C ARG A 140 19.10 0.09 -8.04
N ALA A 141 19.23 -1.10 -7.46
CA ALA A 141 19.59 -1.30 -6.05
C ALA A 141 20.93 -0.62 -5.72
N ILE A 142 21.96 -0.80 -6.56
CA ILE A 142 23.28 -0.15 -6.38
C ILE A 142 23.15 1.37 -6.41
N ARG A 143 22.35 1.92 -7.34
CA ARG A 143 22.12 3.37 -7.42
C ARG A 143 21.34 3.89 -6.22
N ALA A 144 20.33 3.16 -5.74
CA ALA A 144 19.57 3.52 -4.54
C ALA A 144 20.48 3.55 -3.30
N ALA A 145 21.29 2.51 -3.11
CA ALA A 145 22.25 2.44 -2.00
C ALA A 145 23.34 3.54 -2.07
N ALA A 146 23.76 3.92 -3.28
CA ALA A 146 24.71 5.02 -3.46
C ALA A 146 24.12 6.38 -3.07
N ARG A 147 22.82 6.62 -3.36
CA ARG A 147 22.13 7.86 -2.93
C ARG A 147 22.03 7.97 -1.43
N ASP A 148 21.72 6.87 -0.75
CA ASP A 148 21.61 6.81 0.71
C ASP A 148 22.93 7.14 1.42
N ARG A 149 24.02 6.50 0.97
CA ARG A 149 25.38 6.81 1.47
C ARG A 149 25.81 8.25 1.19
N GLY A 150 25.47 8.78 0.01
CA GLY A 150 25.74 10.16 -0.36
C GLY A 150 25.01 11.17 0.54
N SER A 151 23.74 10.91 0.88
CA SER A 151 22.98 11.77 1.81
C SER A 151 23.55 11.77 3.23
N ALA A 152 23.98 10.61 3.73
CA ALA A 152 24.60 10.51 5.05
C ALA A 152 25.93 11.27 5.11
N SER A 153 26.77 11.13 4.08
CA SER A 153 28.05 11.85 3.98
C SER A 153 27.87 13.36 3.87
N ALA A 154 26.86 13.83 3.13
CA ALA A 154 26.57 15.27 2.99
C ALA A 154 26.03 15.88 4.30
N ALA A 155 25.19 15.14 5.04
CA ALA A 155 24.68 15.56 6.34
C ALA A 155 25.81 15.74 7.38
N LEU A 156 26.76 14.79 7.44
CA LEU A 156 27.95 14.88 8.28
C LEU A 156 28.83 16.08 7.91
N ALA A 157 29.08 16.30 6.62
CA ALA A 157 29.87 17.44 6.15
C ALA A 157 29.23 18.79 6.51
N ALA A 158 27.90 18.92 6.36
CA ALA A 158 27.17 20.13 6.72
C ALA A 158 27.21 20.41 8.23
N GLN A 159 27.15 19.36 9.05
CA GLN A 159 27.21 19.47 10.52
C GLN A 159 28.60 19.84 11.01
N MET A 160 29.65 19.43 10.31
CA MET A 160 31.04 19.82 10.57
C MET A 160 31.38 21.24 10.10
N SER A 161 30.69 21.81 9.12
CA SER A 161 30.88 23.20 8.67
C SER A 161 30.15 24.25 9.52
N LEU A 162 29.34 23.83 10.50
CA LEU A 162 28.63 24.72 11.44
C LEU A 162 29.37 24.88 12.78
N TYR A 163 30.56 24.31 12.91
CA TYR A 163 31.51 24.51 14.02
C TYR A 163 32.81 25.10 13.51
#